data_AF-A0A6P0YFR0-F1
#
_entry.id   AF-A0A6P0YFR0-F1
#
_cell.length_a   1.000
_cell.length_b   1.000
_cell.length_c   1.000
_cell.angle_alpha   90.00
_cell.angle_beta   90.00
_cell.angle_gamma   90.00
#
_symmetry.space_group_name_H-M   'P 1'
#
loop_
_entity.id
_entity.type
_entity.pdbx_description
1 polymer ?
#
loop_
_entity_poly.entity_id
_entity_poly.type
_entity_poly.pdbx_seq_one_letter_code
_entity_poly.pdbx_strand_id
1 'polypeptide(L)'
;MVFLEVSSDEFFRSYAKEFESFDLIYLDGLHTFEQTFRDFCASLAVAHSKTIWLIDDTCPRSYAQAQSSLQRCRQIQNFSGEKSAAWMGDVFKIVAAIHDFFPQYSFATFPDHGQTVQL
;
A
#
# COMPACT_ATOMS: atom_id res chain seq x y z
N MET A 1 13.20 -17.41 -9.75
CA MET A 1 12.53 -16.74 -8.62
C MET A 1 13.62 -16.27 -7.67
N VAL A 2 13.72 -14.96 -7.45
CA VAL A 2 14.67 -14.35 -6.51
C VAL A 2 13.87 -13.89 -5.30
N PHE A 3 14.34 -14.19 -4.10
CA PHE A 3 13.75 -13.72 -2.84
C PHE A 3 14.83 -12.97 -2.06
N LEU A 4 14.50 -11.76 -1.61
CA LEU A 4 15.36 -10.92 -0.79
C LEU A 4 14.64 -10.62 0.52
N GLU A 5 15.18 -11.11 1.62
CA GLU A 5 14.65 -10.83 2.97
C GLU A 5 15.25 -9.52 3.50
N VAL A 6 14.76 -8.40 2.95
CA VAL A 6 15.21 -7.05 3.30
C VAL A 6 14.00 -6.12 3.39
N SER A 7 14.16 -4.94 4.01
CA SER A 7 13.11 -3.91 3.98
C SER A 7 12.94 -3.33 2.57
N SER A 8 11.78 -2.74 2.29
CA SER A 8 11.54 -2.04 1.01
C SER A 8 12.53 -0.89 0.80
N ASP A 9 12.82 -0.10 1.83
CA ASP A 9 13.83 0.97 1.80
C ASP A 9 15.21 0.42 1.39
N GLU A 10 15.61 -0.74 1.94
CA GLU A 10 16.87 -1.39 1.57
C GLU A 10 16.86 -1.90 0.13
N PHE A 11 15.76 -2.53 -0.27
CA PHE A 11 15.56 -3.02 -1.63
C PHE A 11 15.72 -1.88 -2.65
N PHE A 12 14.99 -0.78 -2.50
CA PHE A 12 15.05 0.35 -3.44
C PHE A 12 16.41 1.06 -3.43
N ARG A 13 17.08 1.11 -2.27
CA ARG A 13 18.38 1.76 -2.13
C ARG A 13 19.52 0.97 -2.76
N SER A 14 19.55 -0.35 -2.52
CA SER A 14 20.74 -1.18 -2.76
C SER A 14 20.57 -2.19 -3.88
N TYR A 15 19.36 -2.72 -4.09
CA TYR A 15 19.13 -3.89 -4.96
C TYR A 15 18.33 -3.58 -6.22
N ALA A 16 17.42 -2.59 -6.18
CA ALA A 16 16.50 -2.29 -7.28
C ALA A 16 17.18 -2.05 -8.64
N LYS A 17 18.42 -1.52 -8.64
CA LYS A 17 19.20 -1.26 -9.85
C LYS A 17 19.72 -2.51 -10.56
N GLU A 18 19.70 -3.65 -9.87
CA GLU A 18 20.12 -4.96 -10.42
C GLU A 18 19.00 -5.63 -11.23
N PHE A 19 17.77 -5.10 -11.15
CA PHE A 19 16.61 -5.62 -11.84
C PHE A 19 16.22 -4.72 -13.03
N GLU A 20 15.65 -5.33 -14.06
CA GLU A 20 14.91 -4.60 -15.08
C GLU A 20 13.62 -3.99 -14.46
N SER A 21 12.98 -3.10 -15.20
CA SER A 21 11.69 -2.55 -14.78
C SER A 21 10.63 -3.65 -14.63
N PHE A 22 9.72 -3.47 -13.68
CA PHE A 22 8.71 -4.49 -13.34
C PHE A 22 7.38 -4.23 -14.05
N ASP A 23 6.77 -5.27 -14.63
CA ASP A 23 5.40 -5.19 -15.17
C ASP A 23 4.33 -5.05 -14.07
N LEU A 24 4.61 -5.60 -12.88
CA LEU A 24 3.70 -5.61 -11.73
C LEU A 24 4.46 -5.32 -10.45
N ILE A 25 3.96 -4.37 -9.65
CA ILE A 25 4.51 -4.02 -8.34
C ILE A 25 3.40 -4.17 -7.30
N TYR A 26 3.58 -5.09 -6.34
CA TYR A 26 2.64 -5.33 -5.25
C TYR A 26 3.15 -4.69 -3.96
N LEU A 27 2.35 -3.78 -3.39
CA LEU A 27 2.64 -3.06 -2.15
C LEU A 27 1.67 -3.54 -1.06
N ASP A 28 2.21 -4.35 -0.15
CA ASP A 28 1.49 -4.97 0.98
C ASP A 28 2.48 -5.12 2.14
N GLY A 29 2.91 -3.96 2.63
CA GLY A 29 4.00 -3.81 3.58
C GLY A 29 3.52 -3.35 4.94
N LEU A 30 4.09 -2.24 5.42
CA LEU A 30 3.57 -1.60 6.62
C LEU A 30 2.20 -1.00 6.32
N HIS A 31 1.25 -1.23 7.22
CA HIS A 31 -0.09 -0.63 7.21
C HIS A 31 -0.06 0.88 7.58
N THR A 32 0.93 1.62 7.07
CA THR A 32 1.11 3.04 7.30
C THR A 32 1.23 3.79 5.98
N PHE A 33 0.42 4.84 5.82
CA PHE A 33 0.45 5.69 4.64
C PHE A 33 1.85 6.19 4.29
N GLU A 34 2.62 6.61 5.30
CA GLU A 34 3.96 7.17 5.11
C GLU A 34 4.89 6.17 4.39
N GLN A 35 4.92 4.91 4.84
CA GLN A 35 5.79 3.92 4.22
C GLN A 35 5.24 3.50 2.86
N THR A 36 3.94 3.21 2.74
CA THR A 36 3.36 2.79 1.44
C THR A 36 3.54 3.86 0.37
N PHE A 37 3.39 5.14 0.73
CA PHE A 37 3.60 6.24 -0.20
C PHE A 37 5.07 6.41 -0.59
N ARG A 38 6.00 6.19 0.34
CA ARG A 38 7.45 6.15 0.04
C ARG A 38 7.78 5.01 -0.90
N ASP A 39 7.24 3.82 -0.64
CA ASP A 39 7.45 2.63 -1.47
C ASP A 39 6.88 2.85 -2.88
N PHE A 40 5.68 3.44 -3.00
CA PHE A 40 5.11 3.85 -4.28
C PHE A 40 6.05 4.82 -5.02
N CYS A 41 6.48 5.91 -4.39
CA CYS A 41 7.39 6.88 -5.00
C CYS A 41 8.72 6.25 -5.45
N ALA A 42 9.31 5.39 -4.61
CA ALA A 42 10.57 4.71 -4.92
C ALA A 42 10.41 3.74 -6.09
N SER A 43 9.27 3.04 -6.16
CA SER A 43 8.97 2.08 -7.21
C SER A 43 8.81 2.70 -8.60
N LEU A 44 8.52 4.00 -8.70
CA LEU A 44 8.49 4.72 -9.98
C LEU A 44 9.82 4.62 -10.73
N ALA A 45 10.95 4.51 -10.03
CA ALA A 45 12.27 4.40 -10.64
C ALA A 45 12.54 3.03 -11.29
N VAL A 46 11.75 2.02 -10.93
CA VAL A 46 11.82 0.65 -11.49
C VAL A 46 10.54 0.29 -12.26
N ALA A 47 9.75 1.30 -12.64
CA ALA A 47 8.56 1.14 -13.45
C ALA A 47 8.81 1.57 -14.90
N HIS A 48 7.99 1.05 -15.80
CA HIS A 48 7.84 1.49 -17.18
C HIS A 48 6.39 1.92 -17.44
N SER A 49 6.10 2.43 -18.64
CA SER A 49 4.78 2.98 -19.01
C SER A 49 3.61 1.98 -19.02
N LYS A 50 3.87 0.71 -18.70
CA LYS A 50 2.85 -0.35 -18.61
C LYS A 50 2.89 -1.08 -17.26
N THR A 51 3.71 -0.59 -16.32
CA THR A 51 3.76 -1.14 -14.97
C THR A 51 2.42 -0.94 -14.30
N ILE A 52 1.91 -1.98 -13.66
CA ILE A 52 0.70 -1.95 -12.85
C ILE A 52 1.10 -1.99 -11.38
N TRP A 53 0.51 -1.12 -10.57
CA TRP A 53 0.61 -1.23 -9.11
C TRP A 53 -0.63 -1.89 -8.54
N LEU A 54 -0.40 -2.83 -7.64
CA LEU A 54 -1.41 -3.41 -6.77
C LEU A 54 -1.07 -2.96 -5.34
N ILE A 55 -1.96 -2.18 -4.72
CA ILE A 55 -1.74 -1.61 -3.39
C ILE A 55 -2.83 -2.16 -2.47
N ASP A 56 -2.44 -2.90 -1.44
CA ASP A 56 -3.40 -3.49 -0.49
C ASP A 56 -3.89 -2.47 0.54
N ASP A 57 -4.91 -2.83 1.32
CA ASP A 57 -5.37 -2.06 2.49
C ASP A 57 -5.96 -0.65 2.22
N THR A 58 -6.41 -0.42 0.99
CA THR A 58 -6.94 0.87 0.55
C THR A 58 -8.45 1.08 0.81
N CYS A 59 -9.14 0.11 1.42
CA CYS A 59 -10.59 0.20 1.67
C CYS A 59 -11.00 -0.27 3.09
N PRO A 60 -10.57 0.43 4.17
CA PRO A 60 -10.98 0.10 5.52
C PRO A 60 -12.50 0.22 5.68
N ARG A 61 -13.13 -0.81 6.25
CA ARG A 61 -14.60 -0.86 6.43
C ARG A 61 -15.06 -0.23 7.73
N SER A 62 -14.14 0.22 8.58
CA SER A 62 -14.45 0.91 9.82
C SER A 62 -13.35 1.89 10.22
N TYR A 63 -13.69 2.83 11.09
CA TYR A 63 -12.72 3.76 11.68
C TYR A 63 -11.61 3.01 12.44
N ALA A 64 -11.93 1.87 13.06
CA ALA A 64 -10.95 1.06 13.79
C ALA A 64 -9.93 0.42 12.83
N GLN A 65 -10.41 -0.13 11.71
CA GLN A 65 -9.55 -0.70 10.67
C GLN A 65 -8.61 0.33 10.04
N ALA A 66 -9.07 1.58 9.96
CA ALA A 66 -8.34 2.72 9.38
C ALA A 66 -7.21 3.30 10.26
N GLN A 67 -6.97 2.74 11.46
CA GLN A 67 -5.96 3.27 12.38
C GLN A 67 -4.56 2.77 12.02
N SER A 68 -3.59 3.65 11.85
CA SER A 68 -2.18 3.30 11.54
C SER A 68 -1.47 2.45 12.62
N SER A 69 -2.05 2.31 13.82
CA SER A 69 -1.54 1.47 14.89
C SER A 69 -2.47 0.29 15.14
N LEU A 70 -1.94 -0.93 15.05
CA LEU A 70 -2.68 -2.15 15.40
C LEU A 70 -3.19 -2.10 16.85
N GLN A 71 -2.39 -1.59 17.79
CA GLN A 71 -2.81 -1.45 19.17
C GLN A 71 -4.04 -0.54 19.29
N ARG A 72 -4.05 0.59 18.57
CA ARG A 72 -5.18 1.52 18.57
C ARG A 72 -6.41 0.92 17.89
N CYS A 73 -6.22 0.22 16.77
CA CYS A 73 -7.27 -0.55 16.09
C CYS A 73 -7.96 -1.51 17.08
N ARG A 74 -7.18 -2.35 17.77
CA ARG A 74 -7.69 -3.32 18.75
C ARG A 74 -8.40 -2.67 19.93
N GLN A 75 -7.88 -1.56 20.45
CA GLN A 75 -8.55 -0.80 21.52
C GLN A 75 -9.94 -0.30 21.09
N ILE A 76 -10.04 0.26 19.88
CA ILE A 76 -11.31 0.77 19.37
C ILE A 76 -12.28 -0.37 19.07
N GLN A 77 -11.81 -1.47 18.46
CA GLN A 77 -12.65 -2.65 18.19
C GLN A 77 -13.24 -3.23 19.48
N ASN A 78 -12.42 -3.37 20.53
CA ASN A 78 -12.89 -3.83 21.84
C ASN A 78 -13.93 -2.88 22.45
N PHE A 79 -13.72 -1.57 22.31
CA PHE A 79 -14.66 -0.57 22.83
C PHE A 79 -15.97 -0.51 22.03
N SER A 80 -15.92 -0.64 20.70
CA SER A 80 -17.09 -0.55 19.82
C SER A 80 -17.87 -1.86 19.68
N GLY A 81 -17.31 -2.98 20.16
CA GLY A 81 -17.88 -4.31 19.94
C GLY A 81 -17.76 -4.80 18.49
N GLU A 82 -16.82 -4.24 17.72
CA GLU A 82 -16.56 -4.68 16.35
C GLU A 82 -16.05 -6.12 16.35
N LYS A 83 -16.72 -7.02 15.61
CA LYS A 83 -16.37 -8.45 15.55
C LYS A 83 -15.23 -8.76 14.57
N SER A 84 -14.98 -7.87 13.62
CA SER A 84 -13.91 -8.03 12.64
C SER A 84 -12.56 -7.85 13.32
N ALA A 85 -11.63 -8.76 13.04
CA ALA A 85 -10.23 -8.61 13.43
C ALA A 85 -9.37 -7.95 12.34
N ALA A 86 -10.00 -7.45 11.27
CA ALA A 86 -9.27 -6.79 10.19
C ALA A 86 -8.52 -5.55 10.70
N TRP A 87 -7.38 -5.27 10.06
CA TRP A 87 -6.60 -4.06 10.24
C TRP A 87 -5.97 -3.75 8.88
N MET A 88 -6.29 -2.57 8.34
CA MET A 88 -5.77 -2.08 7.06
C MET A 88 -4.85 -0.88 7.26
N GLY A 89 -4.86 -0.29 8.46
CA GLY A 89 -4.10 0.91 8.72
C GLY A 89 -4.63 2.10 7.97
N ASP A 90 -3.77 3.11 7.81
CA ASP A 90 -4.15 4.34 7.12
C ASP A 90 -3.71 4.39 5.65
N VAL A 91 -3.41 3.22 5.06
CA VAL A 91 -2.92 3.06 3.68
C VAL A 91 -3.87 3.67 2.65
N PHE A 92 -5.19 3.60 2.85
CA PHE A 92 -6.21 4.23 1.99
C PHE A 92 -5.95 5.69 1.62
N LYS A 93 -5.21 6.45 2.45
CA LYS A 93 -4.80 7.82 2.15
C LYS A 93 -3.97 7.93 0.86
N ILE A 94 -3.30 6.86 0.45
CA ILE A 94 -2.54 6.81 -0.80
C ILE A 94 -3.40 7.04 -2.03
N VAL A 95 -4.67 6.62 -2.00
CA VAL A 95 -5.63 6.83 -3.09
C VAL A 95 -5.81 8.32 -3.34
N ALA A 96 -5.98 9.12 -2.28
CA ALA A 96 -6.07 10.58 -2.38
C ALA A 96 -4.73 11.20 -2.83
N ALA A 97 -3.61 10.70 -2.32
CA ALA A 97 -2.28 11.19 -2.72
C ALA A 97 -1.98 10.94 -4.21
N ILE A 98 -2.32 9.76 -4.73
CA ILE A 98 -2.16 9.43 -6.15
C ILE A 98 -3.09 10.32 -7.00
N HIS A 99 -4.35 10.45 -6.61
CA HIS A 99 -5.31 11.31 -7.29
C HIS A 99 -4.82 12.77 -7.44
N ASP A 100 -4.31 13.36 -6.36
CA ASP A 100 -3.98 14.78 -6.32
C ASP A 100 -2.58 15.08 -6.90
N PHE A 101 -1.60 14.18 -6.70
CA PHE A 101 -0.20 14.44 -7.04
C PHE A 101 0.31 13.68 -8.26
N PHE A 102 -0.41 12.64 -8.70
CA PHE A 102 -0.02 11.84 -9.86
C PHE A 102 -1.19 11.68 -10.86
N PRO A 103 -1.72 12.80 -11.39
CA PRO A 103 -2.89 12.80 -12.27
C PRO A 103 -2.69 12.05 -13.60
N GLN A 104 -1.44 11.68 -13.93
CA GLN A 104 -1.14 10.85 -15.09
C GLN A 104 -1.59 9.39 -14.93
N TYR A 105 -1.83 8.92 -13.70
CA TYR A 105 -2.27 7.56 -13.44
C TYR A 105 -3.77 7.49 -13.18
N SER A 106 -4.37 6.40 -13.62
CA SER A 106 -5.74 6.05 -13.27
C SER A 106 -5.74 4.96 -12.22
N PHE A 107 -6.76 4.91 -11.37
CA PHE A 107 -6.86 3.85 -10.36
C PHE A 107 -8.30 3.37 -10.15
N ALA A 108 -8.42 2.14 -9.66
CA ALA A 108 -9.68 1.56 -9.21
C ALA A 108 -9.48 0.78 -7.90
N THR A 109 -10.33 1.02 -6.92
CA THR A 109 -10.30 0.31 -5.63
C THR A 109 -11.40 -0.75 -5.58
N PHE A 110 -11.03 -2.00 -5.29
CA PHE A 110 -11.93 -3.14 -5.23
C PHE A 110 -12.34 -3.44 -3.77
N PRO A 111 -13.64 -3.44 -3.43
CA PRO A 111 -14.11 -3.41 -2.04
C PRO A 111 -13.97 -4.73 -1.27
N ASP A 112 -13.75 -5.86 -1.93
CA ASP A 112 -13.69 -7.16 -1.24
C ASP A 112 -12.43 -7.30 -0.39
N HIS A 113 -11.26 -6.99 -0.95
CA HIS A 113 -9.96 -7.02 -0.26
C HIS A 113 -9.39 -5.62 0.01
N GLY A 114 -9.97 -4.56 -0.56
CA GLY A 114 -9.46 -3.20 -0.42
C GLY A 114 -8.19 -2.97 -1.24
N GLN A 115 -8.12 -3.56 -2.42
CA GLN A 115 -6.96 -3.43 -3.30
C GLN A 115 -7.19 -2.30 -4.29
N THR A 116 -6.21 -1.40 -4.43
CA THR A 116 -6.19 -0.41 -5.50
C THR A 116 -5.27 -0.88 -6.61
N VAL A 117 -5.83 -0.98 -7.81
CA VAL A 117 -5.08 -1.20 -9.05
C VAL A 117 -4.81 0.16 -9.66
N GLN A 118 -3.55 0.44 -9.98
CA GLN A 118 -3.14 1.63 -10.70
C GLN A 118 -2.70 1.27 -12.13
N LEU A 119 -3.19 2.05 -13.08
CA LEU A 119 -2.98 1.93 -14.54
C LEU A 119 -2.30 3.18 -15.09
#